data_AF-A0A4Q7L8M0-F1
#
_entry.id   AF-A0A4Q7L8M0-F1
#
_cell.length_a   1.000
_cell.length_b   1.000
_cell.length_c   1.000
_cell.angle_alpha   90.00
_cell.angle_beta   90.00
_cell.angle_gamma   90.00
#
_symmetry.space_group_name_H-M   'P 1'
#
loop_
_entity.id
_entity.type
_entity.pdbx_description
1 polymer ?
#
loop_
_entity_poly.entity_id
_entity_poly.type
_entity_poly.pdbx_seq_one_letter_code
_entity_poly.pdbx_strand_id
1 'polypeptide(L)'
;MAGTYAEAEIVLRQVVDRVGGELPESDVRSVGELIDAGELGVAYENLCTQLDEYEVEIDQESLAGLTAVAAYFAGATGTNGGAGTVVREWEEIHGFESASEFARFEKWIRDAVTEGSLTEVPVGERYGDIAAFDERWFREPAGQAWRLVAPDPPFTGVFLKVG
;
A
#
# COMPACT_ATOMS: atom_id res chain seq x y z
N MET A 1 -3.22 8.04 -18.45
CA MET A 1 -2.90 8.18 -17.01
C MET A 1 -3.43 6.92 -16.34
N ALA A 2 -2.57 6.13 -15.69
CA ALA A 2 -3.03 5.01 -14.88
C ALA A 2 -3.46 5.53 -13.52
N GLY A 3 -4.76 5.76 -13.34
CA GLY A 3 -5.37 6.07 -12.05
C GLY A 3 -5.80 4.81 -11.29
N THR A 4 -5.70 3.65 -11.92
CA THR A 4 -6.17 2.36 -11.39
C THR A 4 -5.20 1.23 -11.69
N TYR A 5 -5.33 0.13 -10.94
CA TYR A 5 -4.55 -1.10 -11.14
C TYR A 5 -4.72 -1.66 -12.57
N ALA A 6 -5.95 -1.70 -13.08
CA ALA A 6 -6.24 -2.21 -14.42
C ALA A 6 -5.59 -1.35 -15.52
N GLU A 7 -5.54 -0.03 -15.34
CA GLU A 7 -4.84 0.85 -16.28
C GLU A 7 -3.33 0.66 -16.20
N ALA A 8 -2.76 0.40 -15.02
CA ALA A 8 -1.35 0.10 -14.87
C ALA A 8 -0.97 -1.20 -15.59
N GLU A 9 -1.80 -2.24 -15.48
CA GLU A 9 -1.63 -3.49 -16.22
C GLU A 9 -1.63 -3.25 -17.74
N ILE A 10 -2.64 -2.52 -18.24
CA ILE A 10 -2.76 -2.21 -19.68
C ILE A 10 -1.52 -1.47 -20.19
N VAL A 11 -1.05 -0.47 -19.45
CA VAL A 11 0.13 0.30 -19.82
C VAL A 11 1.38 -0.59 -19.86
N LEU A 12 1.59 -1.42 -18.84
CA LEU A 12 2.74 -2.32 -18.80
C LEU A 12 2.73 -3.29 -19.98
N ARG A 13 1.59 -3.92 -20.29
CA ARG A 13 1.48 -4.80 -21.47
C ARG A 13 1.76 -4.08 -22.78
N GLN A 14 1.20 -2.87 -22.94
CA GLN A 14 1.44 -2.07 -24.14
C GLN A 14 2.91 -1.72 -24.34
N VAL A 15 3.62 -1.38 -23.25
CA VAL A 15 5.06 -1.10 -23.32
C VAL A 15 5.83 -2.37 -23.65
N VAL A 16 5.55 -3.49 -22.98
CA VAL A 16 6.18 -4.80 -23.26
C VAL A 16 5.99 -5.21 -24.71
N ASP A 17 4.78 -5.08 -25.26
CA ASP A 17 4.49 -5.42 -26.66
C ASP A 17 5.27 -4.55 -27.64
N ARG A 18 5.49 -3.27 -27.33
CA ARG A 18 6.25 -2.33 -28.18
C ARG A 18 7.74 -2.62 -28.16
N VAL A 19 8.31 -2.89 -26.99
CA VAL A 19 9.76 -3.11 -26.82
C VAL A 19 10.17 -4.58 -26.98
N GLY A 20 9.20 -5.49 -27.13
CA GLY A 20 9.46 -6.93 -27.12
C GLY A 20 10.36 -7.44 -28.26
N GLY A 21 10.53 -6.65 -29.33
CA GLY A 21 11.49 -6.94 -30.40
C GLY A 21 12.94 -6.51 -30.09
N GLU A 22 13.14 -5.71 -29.05
CA GLU A 22 14.43 -5.12 -28.66
C GLU A 22 15.02 -5.77 -27.40
N LEU A 23 14.19 -6.49 -26.63
CA LEU A 23 14.59 -7.25 -25.45
C LEU A 23 14.70 -8.76 -25.75
N PRO A 24 15.50 -9.53 -24.99
CA PRO A 24 15.49 -10.98 -25.10
C PRO A 24 14.11 -11.58 -24.78
N GLU A 25 13.74 -12.62 -25.52
CA GLU A 25 12.42 -13.28 -25.35
C GLU A 25 12.20 -13.82 -23.92
N SER A 26 13.26 -14.20 -23.21
CA SER A 26 13.20 -14.64 -21.81
C SER A 26 12.75 -13.52 -20.88
N ASP A 27 13.21 -12.29 -21.14
CA ASP A 27 13.00 -11.14 -20.27
C ASP A 27 11.61 -10.57 -20.49
N VAL A 28 11.19 -10.49 -21.76
CA VAL A 28 9.81 -10.19 -22.16
C VAL A 28 8.82 -11.17 -21.52
N ARG A 29 9.12 -12.47 -21.56
CA ARG A 29 8.29 -13.51 -20.94
C ARG A 29 8.22 -13.36 -19.43
N SER A 30 9.37 -13.14 -18.78
CA SER A 30 9.45 -12.94 -17.34
C SER A 30 8.59 -11.76 -16.87
N VAL A 31 8.68 -10.62 -17.55
CA VAL A 31 7.81 -9.46 -17.25
C VAL A 31 6.35 -9.80 -17.49
N GLY A 32 6.01 -10.49 -18.59
CA GLY A 32 4.64 -10.94 -18.87
C GLY A 32 4.06 -11.86 -17.79
N GLU A 33 4.86 -12.81 -17.29
CA GLU A 33 4.47 -13.72 -16.21
C GLU A 33 4.18 -12.96 -14.90
N LEU A 34 4.97 -11.93 -14.58
CA LEU A 34 4.72 -11.07 -13.42
C LEU A 34 3.43 -10.25 -13.56
N ILE A 35 3.14 -9.76 -14.77
CA ILE A 35 1.88 -9.07 -15.07
C ILE A 35 0.70 -10.02 -14.89
N ASP A 36 0.78 -11.24 -15.45
CA ASP A 36 -0.26 -12.25 -15.35
C ASP A 36 -0.50 -12.72 -13.91
N ALA A 37 0.54 -12.72 -13.07
CA ALA A 37 0.45 -13.03 -11.64
C ALA A 37 -0.11 -11.86 -10.80
N GLY A 38 -0.31 -10.68 -11.37
CA GLY A 38 -0.75 -9.49 -10.65
C GLY A 38 0.35 -8.81 -9.83
N GLU A 39 1.62 -9.15 -10.05
CA GLU A 39 2.76 -8.53 -9.38
C GLU A 39 3.25 -7.27 -10.12
N LEU A 40 2.33 -6.35 -10.42
CA LEU A 40 2.59 -5.22 -11.33
C LEU A 40 3.73 -4.29 -10.88
N GLY A 41 3.96 -4.15 -9.57
CA GLY A 41 5.10 -3.37 -9.05
C GLY A 41 6.44 -4.03 -9.39
N VAL A 42 6.52 -5.36 -9.21
CA VAL A 42 7.70 -6.16 -9.56
C VAL A 42 7.88 -6.19 -11.07
N ALA A 43 6.80 -6.34 -11.83
CA ALA A 43 6.81 -6.28 -13.29
C ALA A 43 7.36 -4.94 -13.80
N TYR A 44 6.91 -3.82 -13.21
CA TYR A 44 7.39 -2.47 -13.53
C TYR A 44 8.89 -2.30 -13.23
N GLU A 45 9.35 -2.70 -12.05
CA GLU A 45 10.76 -2.60 -11.67
C GLU A 45 11.65 -3.45 -12.58
N ASN A 46 11.21 -4.68 -12.87
CA ASN A 46 11.91 -5.58 -13.77
C ASN A 46 12.00 -4.98 -15.18
N LEU A 47 10.88 -4.54 -15.74
CA LEU A 47 10.85 -3.90 -17.06
C LEU A 47 11.78 -2.68 -17.13
N CYS A 48 11.74 -1.77 -16.15
CA CYS A 48 12.64 -0.61 -16.12
C CYS A 48 14.11 -1.01 -16.09
N THR A 49 14.44 -2.07 -15.33
CA THR A 49 15.81 -2.60 -15.27
C THR A 49 16.25 -3.13 -16.63
N GLN A 50 15.38 -3.87 -17.34
CA GLN A 50 15.70 -4.39 -18.68
C GLN A 50 15.88 -3.26 -19.70
N LEU A 51 15.02 -2.23 -19.65
CA LEU A 51 15.14 -1.09 -20.57
C LEU A 51 16.47 -0.34 -20.39
N ASP A 52 16.94 -0.19 -19.14
CA ASP A 52 18.24 0.42 -18.83
C ASP A 52 19.41 -0.50 -19.23
N GLU A 53 19.34 -1.78 -18.87
CA GLU A 53 20.41 -2.77 -19.12
C GLU A 53 20.69 -2.96 -20.62
N TYR A 54 19.65 -3.01 -21.44
CA TYR A 54 19.77 -3.18 -22.89
C TYR A 54 19.78 -1.85 -23.66
N GLU A 55 19.80 -0.70 -22.96
CA GLU A 55 19.79 0.65 -23.54
C GLU A 55 18.66 0.83 -24.58
N VAL A 56 17.48 0.26 -24.31
CA VAL A 56 16.33 0.31 -25.23
C VAL A 56 15.70 1.69 -25.23
N GLU A 57 15.65 2.32 -26.40
CA GLU A 57 14.97 3.60 -26.57
C GLU A 57 13.45 3.39 -26.61
N ILE A 58 12.72 4.10 -25.74
CA ILE A 58 11.26 4.09 -25.75
C ILE A 58 10.70 5.42 -26.23
N ASP A 59 9.57 5.36 -26.92
CA ASP A 59 8.87 6.55 -27.37
C ASP A 59 8.26 7.35 -26.21
N GLN A 60 7.92 8.61 -26.48
CA GLN A 60 7.39 9.53 -25.47
C GLN A 60 6.06 9.06 -24.84
N GLU A 61 5.22 8.36 -25.59
CA GLU A 61 3.94 7.82 -25.09
C GLU A 61 4.21 6.70 -24.08
N SER A 62 5.11 5.78 -24.42
CA SER A 62 5.54 4.69 -23.53
C SER A 62 6.19 5.22 -22.25
N LEU A 63 7.07 6.22 -22.36
CA LEU A 63 7.67 6.89 -21.19
C LEU A 63 6.62 7.57 -20.30
N ALA A 64 5.66 8.27 -20.90
CA ALA A 64 4.58 8.90 -20.15
C ALA A 64 3.69 7.85 -19.45
N GLY A 65 3.46 6.71 -20.10
CA GLY A 65 2.78 5.55 -19.52
C GLY A 65 3.51 5.03 -18.29
N LEU A 66 4.79 4.69 -18.42
CA LEU A 66 5.61 4.20 -17.30
C LEU A 66 5.69 5.21 -16.16
N THR A 67 5.78 6.50 -16.46
CA THR A 67 5.73 7.57 -15.45
C THR A 67 4.42 7.56 -14.67
N ALA A 68 3.29 7.32 -15.34
CA ALA A 68 2.00 7.21 -14.67
C ALA A 68 1.88 5.94 -13.82
N VAL A 69 2.46 4.82 -14.27
CA VAL A 69 2.55 3.58 -13.48
C VAL A 69 3.42 3.78 -12.24
N ALA A 70 4.56 4.45 -12.38
CA ALA A 70 5.42 4.82 -11.25
C ALA A 70 4.69 5.71 -10.25
N ALA A 71 3.96 6.72 -10.73
CA ALA A 71 3.14 7.59 -9.89
C ALA A 71 2.01 6.82 -9.20
N TYR A 72 1.40 5.84 -9.88
CA TYR A 72 0.42 4.95 -9.29
C TYR A 72 1.02 4.14 -8.12
N PHE A 73 2.22 3.57 -8.26
CA PHE A 73 2.85 2.83 -7.15
C PHE A 73 3.36 3.76 -6.04
N ALA A 74 3.88 4.93 -6.39
CA ALA A 74 4.26 5.97 -5.44
C ALA A 74 3.03 6.52 -4.67
N GLY A 75 1.86 6.56 -5.30
CA GLY A 75 0.58 6.90 -4.68
C GLY A 75 -0.14 5.71 -4.04
N ALA A 76 0.14 4.48 -4.43
CA ALA A 76 -0.35 3.28 -3.74
C ALA A 76 0.39 3.05 -2.41
N THR A 77 1.59 3.62 -2.27
CA THR A 77 2.25 3.77 -0.97
C THR A 77 1.72 4.95 -0.14
N GLY A 78 0.74 5.69 -0.65
CA GLY A 78 -0.04 6.70 0.08
C GLY A 78 -1.08 7.38 -0.80
N THR A 79 -2.37 7.06 -0.59
CA THR A 79 -3.61 7.60 -1.20
C THR A 79 -4.34 6.75 -2.27
N ASN A 80 -5.26 5.90 -1.79
CA ASN A 80 -6.39 5.39 -2.59
C ASN A 80 -7.37 6.53 -2.93
N GLY A 81 -7.32 7.02 -4.17
CA GLY A 81 -8.36 7.87 -4.77
C GLY A 81 -9.38 7.05 -5.54
N GLY A 82 -10.19 6.25 -4.84
CA GLY A 82 -11.31 5.53 -5.42
C GLY A 82 -12.36 5.25 -4.35
N ALA A 83 -13.56 5.81 -4.50
CA ALA A 83 -14.69 5.65 -3.59
C ALA A 83 -15.32 4.24 -3.65
N GLY A 84 -14.50 3.21 -3.59
CA GLY A 84 -14.88 1.89 -3.13
C GLY A 84 -14.32 1.74 -1.72
N THR A 85 -15.18 1.66 -0.72
CA THR A 85 -14.75 1.27 0.63
C THR A 85 -14.10 -0.12 0.51
N VAL A 86 -12.77 -0.17 0.49
CA VAL A 86 -12.05 -1.42 0.67
C VAL A 86 -12.35 -1.85 2.09
N VAL A 87 -13.17 -2.89 2.23
CA VAL A 87 -13.45 -3.50 3.52
C VAL A 87 -12.16 -4.20 3.94
N ARG A 88 -11.38 -3.55 4.81
CA ARG A 88 -10.21 -4.15 5.44
C ARG A 88 -10.68 -4.94 6.66
N GLU A 89 -10.30 -6.21 6.74
CA GLU A 89 -10.48 -6.99 7.96
C GLU A 89 -9.40 -6.59 8.96
N TRP A 90 -9.82 -6.08 10.10
CA TRP A 90 -8.95 -5.67 11.20
C TRP A 90 -8.90 -6.77 12.26
N GLU A 91 -7.72 -7.03 12.81
CA GLU A 91 -7.49 -8.03 13.85
C GLU A 91 -7.03 -7.37 15.14
N GLU A 92 -7.38 -7.97 16.28
CA GLU A 92 -6.90 -7.50 17.58
C GLU A 92 -5.44 -7.89 17.78
N ILE A 93 -4.63 -6.94 18.26
CA ILE A 93 -3.24 -7.15 18.63
C ILE A 93 -3.14 -6.95 20.14
N HIS A 94 -2.85 -8.03 20.86
CA HIS A 94 -2.76 -8.03 22.33
C HIS A 94 -1.35 -7.73 22.87
N GLY A 95 -0.43 -7.36 22.00
CA GLY A 95 0.96 -7.05 22.36
C GLY A 95 1.83 -6.97 21.11
N PHE A 96 2.57 -5.87 20.94
CA PHE A 96 3.59 -5.79 19.90
C PHE A 96 4.89 -6.45 20.39
N GLU A 97 5.54 -7.22 19.53
CA GLU A 97 6.84 -7.85 19.77
C GLU A 97 7.95 -6.82 19.98
N SER A 98 7.82 -5.64 19.37
CA SER A 98 8.82 -4.57 19.48
C SER A 98 8.26 -3.17 19.18
N ALA A 99 9.00 -2.13 19.60
CA ALA A 99 8.69 -0.75 19.24
C ALA A 99 8.69 -0.50 17.72
N SER A 100 9.54 -1.21 16.97
CA SER A 100 9.58 -1.12 15.50
C SER A 100 8.34 -1.72 14.84
N GLU A 101 7.77 -2.78 15.41
CA GLU A 101 6.49 -3.33 14.95
C GLU A 101 5.36 -2.35 15.20
N PHE A 102 5.28 -1.78 16.40
CA PHE A 102 4.31 -0.72 16.71
C PHE A 102 4.43 0.46 15.74
N ALA A 103 5.64 0.95 15.46
CA ALA A 103 5.85 2.06 14.54
C ALA A 103 5.38 1.76 13.10
N ARG A 104 5.60 0.52 12.63
CA ARG A 104 5.08 0.06 11.32
C ARG A 104 3.56 0.00 11.32
N PHE A 105 2.96 -0.54 12.38
CA PHE A 105 1.52 -0.63 12.53
C PHE A 105 0.87 0.75 12.63
N GLU A 106 1.48 1.68 13.38
CA GLU A 106 1.01 3.06 13.49
C GLU A 106 1.03 3.78 12.14
N LYS A 107 2.09 3.57 11.33
CA LYS A 107 2.14 4.07 9.95
C LYS A 107 0.98 3.49 9.15
N TRP A 108 0.77 2.18 9.21
CA TRP A 108 -0.32 1.51 8.50
C TRP A 108 -1.72 2.03 8.88
N ILE A 109 -1.95 2.34 10.16
CA ILE A 109 -3.21 3.00 10.60
C ILE A 109 -3.33 4.42 10.05
N ARG A 110 -2.25 5.22 10.06
CA ARG A 110 -2.30 6.57 9.47
C ARG A 110 -2.64 6.53 7.99
N ASP A 111 -2.10 5.56 7.26
CA ASP A 111 -2.40 5.35 5.85
C ASP A 111 -3.88 4.99 5.69
N ALA A 112 -4.42 4.08 6.52
CA ALA A 112 -5.84 3.72 6.51
C ALA A 112 -6.79 4.89 6.86
N VAL A 113 -6.38 5.80 7.74
CA VAL A 113 -7.13 7.03 8.04
C VAL A 113 -7.11 7.97 6.83
N THR A 114 -5.95 8.13 6.20
CA THR A 114 -5.78 8.98 5.01
C THR A 114 -6.60 8.45 3.83
N GLU A 115 -6.71 7.13 3.70
CA GLU A 115 -7.52 6.44 2.68
C GLU A 115 -9.02 6.40 3.01
N GLY A 116 -9.45 6.88 4.19
CA GLY A 116 -10.85 6.85 4.61
C GLY A 116 -11.39 5.47 5.02
N SER A 117 -10.51 4.48 5.19
CA SER A 117 -10.88 3.17 5.76
C SER A 117 -11.11 3.23 7.27
N LEU A 118 -10.48 4.19 7.93
CA LEU A 118 -10.72 4.55 9.34
C LEU A 118 -10.92 6.05 9.47
N THR A 119 -11.62 6.47 10.50
CA THR A 119 -11.67 7.87 10.95
C THR A 119 -11.15 7.94 12.37
N GLU A 120 -10.18 8.81 12.66
CA GLU A 120 -9.75 9.07 14.04
C GLU A 120 -10.87 9.77 14.80
N VAL A 121 -11.19 9.27 15.99
CA VAL A 121 -12.27 9.79 16.84
C VAL A 121 -11.73 10.13 18.23
N PRO A 122 -12.40 11.04 18.98
CA PRO A 122 -12.01 11.32 20.36
C PRO A 122 -11.98 10.04 21.21
N VAL A 123 -10.97 9.95 22.08
CA VAL A 123 -10.85 8.86 23.05
C VAL A 123 -12.09 8.83 23.94
N GLY A 124 -12.74 7.67 24.02
CA GLY A 124 -13.87 7.41 24.90
C GLY A 124 -13.40 7.02 26.31
N GLU A 125 -13.68 5.77 26.69
CA GLU A 125 -13.20 5.20 27.95
C GLU A 125 -11.74 4.77 27.83
N ARG A 126 -10.87 5.44 28.58
CA ARG A 126 -9.42 5.21 28.53
C ARG A 126 -9.06 3.77 28.90
N TYR A 127 -7.98 3.30 28.31
CA TYR A 127 -7.41 2.00 28.64
C TYR A 127 -6.79 2.01 30.05
N GLY A 128 -7.57 1.56 31.04
CA GLY A 128 -7.19 1.53 32.45
C GLY A 128 -7.25 2.91 33.14
N ASP A 129 -6.96 2.92 34.44
CA ASP A 129 -7.03 4.12 35.30
C ASP A 129 -5.81 5.04 35.19
N ILE A 130 -4.84 4.69 34.34
CA ILE A 130 -3.56 5.41 34.24
C ILE A 130 -3.65 6.42 33.11
N ALA A 131 -3.72 7.70 33.45
CA ALA A 131 -3.87 8.80 32.49
C ALA A 131 -2.67 9.02 31.54
N ALA A 132 -1.60 8.21 31.65
CA ALA A 132 -0.30 8.45 31.02
C ALA A 132 -0.09 7.74 29.67
N PHE A 133 -0.94 6.78 29.28
CA PHE A 133 -0.75 6.11 28.00
C PHE A 133 -1.14 7.03 26.84
N ASP A 134 -0.30 7.01 25.79
CA ASP A 134 -0.66 7.59 24.50
C ASP A 134 -1.67 6.66 23.82
N GLU A 135 -2.93 7.09 23.82
CA GLU A 135 -4.08 6.34 23.35
C GLU A 135 -4.80 7.10 22.23
N ARG A 136 -5.10 6.38 21.14
CA ARG A 136 -5.79 6.91 19.96
C ARG A 136 -6.92 5.98 19.55
N TRP A 137 -8.05 6.55 19.13
CA TRP A 137 -9.24 5.79 18.77
C TRP A 137 -9.59 5.99 17.31
N PHE A 138 -10.07 4.92 16.68
CA PHE A 138 -10.43 4.89 15.27
C PHE A 138 -11.81 4.27 15.09
N ARG A 139 -12.53 4.67 14.06
CA ARG A 139 -13.85 4.12 13.71
C ARG A 139 -13.89 3.75 12.24
N GLU A 140 -14.35 2.55 11.96
CA GLU A 140 -14.67 2.08 10.61
C GLU A 140 -15.97 2.72 10.10
N PRO A 141 -16.17 2.80 8.77
CA PRO A 141 -17.44 3.20 8.17
C PRO A 141 -18.65 2.35 8.63
N ALA A 142 -18.43 1.06 8.92
CA ALA A 142 -19.44 0.16 9.46
C ALA A 142 -19.84 0.47 10.92
N GLY A 143 -19.12 1.37 11.60
CA GLY A 143 -19.39 1.81 12.96
C GLY A 143 -18.53 1.14 14.03
N GLN A 144 -17.83 0.04 13.71
CA GLN A 144 -16.90 -0.61 14.62
C GLN A 144 -15.78 0.36 15.02
N ALA A 145 -15.52 0.47 16.32
CA ALA A 145 -14.45 1.30 16.84
C ALA A 145 -13.27 0.44 17.32
N TRP A 146 -12.10 1.05 17.31
CA TRP A 146 -10.82 0.44 17.65
C TRP A 146 -10.01 1.39 18.52
N ARG A 147 -9.29 0.85 19.49
CA ARG A 147 -8.33 1.59 20.30
C ARG A 147 -6.92 1.12 19.99
N LEU A 148 -5.99 2.05 19.82
CA LEU A 148 -4.55 1.82 19.78
C LEU A 148 -3.93 2.44 21.02
N VAL A 149 -3.18 1.65 21.78
CA VAL A 149 -2.44 2.11 22.95
C VAL A 149 -0.96 1.86 22.71
N ALA A 150 -0.14 2.91 22.84
CA ALA A 150 1.30 2.80 22.63
C ALA A 150 1.99 1.91 23.67
N PRO A 151 3.08 1.22 23.30
CA PRO A 151 3.92 0.50 24.26
C PRO A 151 4.58 1.48 25.25
N ASP A 152 4.55 1.14 26.54
CA ASP A 152 5.26 1.82 27.62
C ASP A 152 5.75 0.76 28.63
N PRO A 153 7.04 0.39 28.62
CA PRO A 153 7.53 -0.78 29.35
C PRO A 153 7.08 -0.84 30.82
N PRO A 154 6.58 -2.01 31.29
CA PRO A 154 6.61 -3.32 30.65
C PRO A 154 5.44 -3.60 29.69
N PHE A 155 4.57 -2.62 29.44
CA PHE A 155 3.43 -2.78 28.54
C PHE A 155 3.87 -2.73 27.07
N THR A 156 3.42 -3.69 26.28
CA THR A 156 3.84 -3.90 24.89
C THR A 156 2.92 -3.23 23.86
N GLY A 157 1.94 -2.45 24.30
CA GLY A 157 0.95 -1.81 23.42
C GLY A 157 -0.14 -2.78 22.96
N VAL A 158 -1.30 -2.25 22.55
CA VAL A 158 -2.41 -3.08 22.05
C VAL A 158 -3.19 -2.36 20.95
N PHE A 159 -3.86 -3.13 20.10
CA PHE A 159 -4.90 -2.68 19.19
C PHE A 159 -6.15 -3.54 19.38
N LEU A 160 -7.22 -2.99 19.94
CA LEU A 160 -8.39 -3.77 20.38
C LEU A 160 -9.70 -3.20 19.84
N LYS A 161 -10.70 -4.06 19.64
CA LYS A 161 -12.07 -3.63 19.36
C LYS A 161 -12.67 -2.98 20.59
N VAL A 162 -13.45 -1.92 20.37
CA VAL A 162 -14.23 -1.26 21.42
C VAL A 162 -15.69 -1.18 20.97
N GLY A 163 -16.57 -1.67 21.83
CA GLY A 163 -18.02 -1.73 21.62
C GLY A 163 -18.75 -0.59 22.31
#